data_AF-A0A1V0BE76-F1
#
_entry.id   AF-A0A1V0BE76-F1
#
_cell.length_a   1.000
_cell.length_b   1.000
_cell.length_c   1.000
_cell.angle_alpha   90.00
_cell.angle_beta   90.00
_cell.angle_gamma   90.00
#
_symmetry.space_group_name_H-M   'P 1'
#
loop_
_entity.id
_entity.type
_entity.pdbx_description
1 polymer ?
#
loop_
_entity_poly.entity_id
_entity_poly.type
_entity_poly.pdbx_seq_one_letter_code
_entity_poly.pdbx_strand_id
1 'polypeptide(L)'
;MRNMLSPSCTVSRRQWLRLAASCAVGSSAASVWAGSQLEEPLADSVRSALSAAVHDPSPPEPVFASTEARMDYLRWLVAISDRLRSRMPDLEVRKEFLQTAWYEAKRAGLDVSLVLGVIQVESSFRKYAVSSAGAIGFMQVMPFWVRLIGDGNPHVLFQTQVNLRFGCVILRHYLDMERGDLFMALGRYNGSRGKSAYPDLVLRAQKQWLYEPESSS
;
A
#
# COMPACT_ATOMS: atom_id res chain seq x y z
N MET A 1 -45.31 -58.76 59.28
CA MET A 1 -45.96 -58.69 57.95
C MET A 1 -45.46 -57.44 57.25
N ARG A 2 -44.95 -57.58 56.00
CA ARG A 2 -44.98 -56.67 54.83
C ARG A 2 -44.87 -55.15 55.05
N ASN A 3 -44.28 -54.31 54.21
CA ASN A 3 -43.39 -54.29 53.04
C ASN A 3 -43.35 -52.78 52.64
N MET A 4 -42.41 -52.36 51.78
CA MET A 4 -42.48 -51.12 50.95
C MET A 4 -42.19 -49.76 51.61
N LEU A 5 -41.65 -48.73 50.94
CA LEU A 5 -40.69 -48.49 49.84
C LEU A 5 -40.60 -46.94 49.76
N SER A 6 -39.38 -46.42 49.69
CA SER A 6 -38.85 -45.17 49.09
C SER A 6 -39.73 -43.90 48.87
N PRO A 7 -39.12 -42.71 49.04
CA PRO A 7 -39.36 -41.57 48.16
C PRO A 7 -38.14 -41.27 47.26
N SER A 8 -38.42 -41.13 45.97
CA SER A 8 -37.49 -40.67 44.94
C SER A 8 -37.39 -39.15 44.96
N CYS A 9 -36.18 -38.59 44.97
CA CYS A 9 -35.96 -37.20 44.57
C CYS A 9 -34.70 -37.13 43.69
N THR A 10 -34.88 -36.73 42.45
CA THR A 10 -33.86 -36.67 41.39
C THR A 10 -33.04 -35.38 41.49
N VAL A 11 -31.74 -35.51 41.80
CA VAL A 11 -30.77 -34.40 41.75
C VAL A 11 -30.28 -34.20 40.32
N SER A 12 -30.35 -32.95 39.87
CA SER A 12 -29.95 -32.48 38.54
C SER A 12 -28.46 -32.75 38.25
N ARG A 13 -28.23 -33.42 37.11
CA ARG A 13 -26.93 -33.82 36.59
C ARG A 13 -26.40 -32.74 35.66
N ARG A 14 -25.25 -32.13 35.99
CA ARG A 14 -24.10 -31.85 35.10
C ARG A 14 -23.19 -30.75 35.68
N GLN A 15 -22.28 -31.16 36.55
CA GLN A 15 -20.91 -30.63 36.55
C GLN A 15 -20.10 -31.45 35.56
N TRP A 16 -19.44 -30.78 34.62
CA TRP A 16 -18.21 -31.29 33.99
C TRP A 16 -17.22 -30.12 33.92
N LEU A 17 -16.20 -30.21 34.77
CA LEU A 17 -14.94 -29.47 34.62
C LEU A 17 -14.27 -29.89 33.31
N ARG A 18 -13.63 -28.95 32.60
CA ARG A 18 -12.22 -29.06 32.17
C ARG A 18 -11.76 -27.81 31.42
N LEU A 19 -10.56 -27.38 31.83
CA LEU A 19 -9.70 -26.40 31.21
C LEU A 19 -9.46 -26.69 29.73
N ALA A 20 -9.58 -25.65 28.90
CA ALA A 20 -8.84 -25.52 27.65
C ALA A 20 -8.49 -24.04 27.47
N ALA A 21 -7.34 -23.66 28.04
CA ALA A 21 -6.62 -22.48 27.61
C ALA A 21 -6.10 -22.78 26.20
N SER A 22 -6.76 -22.19 25.20
CA SER A 22 -6.25 -22.16 23.83
C SER A 22 -6.14 -20.71 23.43
N CYS A 23 -4.90 -20.25 23.37
CA CYS A 23 -4.50 -18.98 22.80
C CYS A 23 -5.15 -18.80 21.43
N ALA A 24 -6.22 -18.02 21.38
CA ALA A 24 -6.60 -17.36 20.14
C ALA A 24 -5.50 -16.33 19.88
N VAL A 25 -4.48 -16.75 19.11
CA VAL A 25 -3.57 -15.84 18.43
C VAL A 25 -4.46 -14.93 17.61
N GLY A 26 -4.71 -13.75 18.14
CA GLY A 26 -5.38 -12.69 17.43
C GLY A 26 -4.58 -12.45 16.16
N SER A 27 -5.13 -12.86 15.02
CA SER A 27 -4.72 -12.30 13.75
C SER A 27 -5.11 -10.83 13.83
N SER A 28 -4.19 -10.00 14.30
CA SER A 28 -4.26 -8.57 14.12
C SER A 28 -4.22 -8.33 12.62
N ALA A 29 -5.39 -8.29 12.00
CA ALA A 29 -5.56 -7.70 10.69
C ALA A 29 -4.92 -6.32 10.81
N ALA A 30 -3.74 -6.15 10.21
CA ALA A 30 -3.04 -4.89 10.21
C ALA A 30 -4.03 -3.84 9.71
N SER A 31 -4.48 -2.97 10.61
CA SER A 31 -5.39 -1.90 10.29
C SER A 31 -4.73 -1.12 9.16
N VAL A 32 -5.32 -1.19 7.97
CA VAL A 32 -4.89 -0.42 6.82
C VAL A 32 -5.11 1.05 7.20
N TRP A 33 -4.03 1.79 7.37
CA TRP A 33 -4.02 3.22 7.73
C TRP A 33 -4.43 4.08 6.53
N ALA A 34 -5.57 3.80 5.90
CA ALA A 34 -6.15 4.72 4.95
C ALA A 34 -6.76 5.88 5.76
N GLY A 35 -6.02 6.98 5.88
CA GLY A 35 -6.55 8.18 6.50
C GLY A 35 -7.64 8.81 5.62
N SER A 36 -8.29 9.84 6.15
CA SER A 36 -9.40 10.53 5.50
C SER A 36 -8.91 11.47 4.40
N GLN A 37 -8.33 10.93 3.32
CA GLN A 37 -7.95 11.74 2.17
C GLN A 37 -9.16 12.54 1.68
N LEU A 38 -8.96 13.85 1.50
CA LEU A 38 -10.02 14.77 1.08
C LEU A 38 -10.03 14.92 -0.44
N GLU A 39 -11.21 15.14 -1.01
CA GLU A 39 -11.36 15.56 -2.40
C GLU A 39 -10.89 17.02 -2.53
N GLU A 40 -9.91 17.25 -3.39
CA GLU A 40 -9.32 18.58 -3.61
C GLU A 40 -9.31 18.91 -5.11
N PRO A 41 -9.44 20.19 -5.48
CA PRO A 41 -9.32 20.60 -6.88
C PRO A 41 -7.96 20.22 -7.47
N LEU A 42 -7.97 19.46 -8.57
CA LEU A 42 -6.76 19.17 -9.33
C LEU A 42 -6.37 20.35 -10.20
N ALA A 43 -5.07 20.65 -10.25
CA ALA A 43 -4.52 21.44 -11.33
C ALA A 43 -4.79 20.73 -12.68
N ASP A 44 -5.07 21.49 -13.75
CA ASP A 44 -5.41 20.92 -15.05
C ASP A 44 -4.30 20.00 -15.59
N SER A 45 -3.04 20.34 -15.32
CA SER A 45 -1.88 19.49 -15.67
C SER A 45 -1.94 18.12 -14.98
N VAL A 46 -2.37 18.07 -13.73
CA VAL A 46 -2.54 16.82 -12.97
C VAL A 46 -3.71 16.02 -13.53
N ARG A 47 -4.82 16.70 -13.86
CA ARG A 47 -5.99 16.07 -14.50
C ARG A 47 -5.60 15.39 -15.81
N SER A 48 -4.88 16.09 -16.69
CA SER A 48 -4.43 15.55 -17.97
C SER A 48 -3.46 14.37 -17.79
N ALA A 49 -2.48 14.49 -16.88
CA ALA A 49 -1.51 13.41 -16.62
C ALA A 49 -2.19 12.13 -16.11
N LEU A 50 -3.19 12.27 -15.25
CA LEU A 50 -3.95 11.14 -14.73
C LEU A 50 -4.97 10.59 -15.73
N SER A 51 -5.57 11.42 -16.59
CA SER A 51 -6.46 10.93 -17.65
C SER A 51 -5.71 10.03 -18.65
N ALA A 52 -4.49 10.43 -19.04
CA ALA A 52 -3.60 9.60 -19.87
C ALA A 52 -3.24 8.25 -19.21
N ALA A 53 -3.22 8.18 -17.87
CA ALA A 53 -2.99 6.95 -17.12
C ALA A 53 -4.06 5.88 -17.36
N VAL A 54 -5.32 6.31 -17.48
CA VAL A 54 -6.47 5.40 -17.62
C VAL A 54 -6.49 4.79 -19.01
N HIS A 55 -6.00 5.51 -20.02
CA HIS A 55 -6.03 5.07 -21.42
C HIS A 55 -4.86 4.17 -21.83
N ASP A 56 -3.73 4.21 -21.12
CA ASP A 56 -2.58 3.31 -21.37
C ASP A 56 -2.11 2.63 -20.06
N PRO A 57 -2.65 1.44 -19.74
CA PRO A 57 -2.33 0.71 -18.52
C PRO A 57 -1.11 -0.21 -18.67
N SER A 58 -0.41 -0.17 -19.80
CA SER A 58 0.72 -1.07 -20.07
C SER A 58 1.89 -0.75 -19.12
N PRO A 59 2.55 -1.76 -18.52
CA PRO A 59 3.77 -1.54 -17.76
C PRO A 59 4.82 -0.88 -18.65
N PRO A 60 5.35 0.28 -18.26
CA PRO A 60 6.30 1.02 -19.06
C PRO A 60 7.64 0.28 -19.05
N GLU A 61 8.29 0.20 -20.20
CA GLU A 61 9.65 -0.29 -20.31
C GLU A 61 10.64 0.84 -19.95
N PRO A 62 11.50 0.65 -18.93
CA PRO A 62 12.52 1.64 -18.61
C PRO A 62 13.50 1.81 -19.76
N VAL A 63 13.65 3.05 -20.22
CA VAL A 63 14.68 3.47 -21.17
C VAL A 63 15.80 4.16 -20.40
N PHE A 64 17.05 3.78 -20.68
CA PHE A 64 18.22 4.30 -19.97
C PHE A 64 19.09 5.13 -20.91
N ALA A 65 19.61 6.25 -20.41
CA ALA A 65 20.49 7.13 -21.17
C ALA A 65 21.89 6.52 -21.42
N SER A 66 22.30 5.53 -20.62
CA SER A 66 23.60 4.87 -20.73
C SER A 66 23.54 3.43 -20.23
N THR A 67 24.56 2.64 -20.60
CA THR A 67 24.78 1.30 -20.04
C THR A 67 24.96 1.34 -18.53
N GLU A 68 25.63 2.36 -18.00
CA GLU A 68 25.85 2.54 -16.57
C GLU A 68 24.52 2.73 -15.81
N ALA A 69 23.65 3.62 -16.31
CA ALA A 69 22.32 3.83 -15.74
C ALA A 69 21.47 2.55 -15.78
N ARG A 70 21.60 1.75 -16.86
CA ARG A 70 20.95 0.45 -16.96
C ARG A 70 21.51 -0.54 -15.94
N MET A 71 22.82 -0.58 -15.74
CA MET A 71 23.47 -1.45 -14.74
C MET A 71 23.05 -1.08 -13.32
N ASP A 72 22.98 0.21 -13.00
CA ASP A 72 22.47 0.70 -11.71
C ASP A 72 21.03 0.25 -11.46
N TYR A 73 20.17 0.40 -12.44
CA TYR A 73 18.80 -0.10 -12.36
C TYR A 73 18.74 -1.61 -12.13
N LEU A 74 19.56 -2.40 -12.84
CA LEU A 74 19.57 -3.85 -12.67
C LEU A 74 20.07 -4.27 -11.27
N ARG A 75 21.11 -3.60 -10.74
CA ARG A 75 21.58 -3.83 -9.38
C ARG A 75 20.52 -3.46 -8.34
N TRP A 76 19.86 -2.31 -8.52
CA TRP A 76 18.71 -1.89 -7.71
C TRP A 76 17.60 -2.94 -7.75
N LEU A 77 17.22 -3.40 -8.95
CA LEU A 77 16.15 -4.35 -9.16
C LEU A 77 16.41 -5.67 -8.43
N VAL A 78 17.64 -6.20 -8.53
CA VAL A 78 18.04 -7.43 -7.82
C VAL A 78 17.97 -7.23 -6.31
N ALA A 79 18.58 -6.16 -5.79
CA ALA A 79 18.64 -5.89 -4.34
C ALA A 79 17.25 -5.69 -3.73
N ILE A 80 16.38 -4.91 -4.38
CA ILE A 80 15.03 -4.65 -3.88
C ILE A 80 14.09 -5.85 -4.09
N SER A 81 14.25 -6.59 -5.19
CA SER A 81 13.49 -7.84 -5.43
C SER A 81 13.74 -8.87 -4.34
N ASP A 82 14.98 -9.02 -3.87
CA ASP A 82 15.29 -9.93 -2.77
C ASP A 82 14.58 -9.52 -1.47
N ARG A 83 14.65 -8.23 -1.09
CA ARG A 83 13.96 -7.69 0.10
C ARG A 83 12.43 -7.86 0.05
N LEU A 84 11.85 -7.80 -1.15
CA LEU A 84 10.41 -7.90 -1.35
C LEU A 84 9.89 -9.35 -1.48
N ARG A 85 10.80 -10.33 -1.61
CA ARG A 85 10.47 -11.75 -1.89
C ARG A 85 9.44 -12.36 -0.94
N SER A 86 9.48 -12.04 0.35
CA SER A 86 8.53 -12.59 1.33
C SER A 86 7.11 -12.04 1.17
N ARG A 87 6.96 -10.84 0.60
CA ARG A 87 5.65 -10.18 0.42
C ARG A 87 5.07 -10.40 -0.97
N MET A 88 5.92 -10.61 -1.97
CA MET A 88 5.54 -10.96 -3.33
C MET A 88 6.37 -12.16 -3.80
N PRO A 89 5.97 -13.42 -3.51
CA PRO A 89 6.79 -14.59 -3.80
C PRO A 89 7.04 -14.84 -5.29
N ASP A 90 6.02 -14.60 -6.12
CA ASP A 90 6.08 -14.75 -7.58
C ASP A 90 7.08 -13.76 -8.19
N LEU A 91 8.04 -14.28 -8.95
CA LEU A 91 9.15 -13.49 -9.49
C LEU A 91 8.70 -12.52 -10.58
N GLU A 92 7.82 -12.95 -11.49
CA GLU A 92 7.40 -12.11 -12.62
C GLU A 92 6.49 -10.99 -12.14
N VAL A 93 5.53 -11.29 -11.25
CA VAL A 93 4.70 -10.26 -10.59
C VAL A 93 5.57 -9.28 -9.81
N ARG A 94 6.57 -9.76 -9.07
CA ARG A 94 7.48 -8.89 -8.29
C ARG A 94 8.33 -8.00 -9.19
N LYS A 95 8.85 -8.53 -10.31
CA LYS A 95 9.61 -7.77 -11.31
C LYS A 95 8.74 -6.70 -11.98
N GLU A 96 7.54 -7.07 -12.44
CA GLU A 96 6.60 -6.15 -13.06
C GLU A 96 6.23 -5.02 -12.10
N PHE A 97 5.92 -5.35 -10.84
CA PHE A 97 5.64 -4.37 -9.79
C PHE A 97 6.82 -3.40 -9.58
N LEU A 98 8.04 -3.91 -9.42
CA LEU A 98 9.22 -3.08 -9.16
C LEU A 98 9.57 -2.19 -10.36
N GLN A 99 9.52 -2.73 -11.58
CA GLN A 99 9.72 -1.96 -12.80
C GLN A 99 8.71 -0.82 -12.89
N THR A 100 7.44 -1.13 -12.63
CA THR A 100 6.36 -0.14 -12.65
C THR A 100 6.56 0.92 -11.57
N ALA A 101 6.81 0.52 -10.32
CA ALA A 101 7.01 1.45 -9.21
C ALA A 101 8.22 2.37 -9.44
N TRP A 102 9.32 1.82 -9.98
CA TRP A 102 10.49 2.60 -10.35
C TRP A 102 10.16 3.65 -11.41
N TYR A 103 9.50 3.24 -12.50
CA TYR A 103 9.16 4.15 -13.59
C TYR A 103 8.20 5.25 -13.14
N GLU A 104 7.13 4.89 -12.44
CA GLU A 104 6.09 5.83 -11.99
C GLU A 104 6.65 6.84 -10.99
N ALA A 105 7.52 6.40 -10.08
CA ALA A 105 8.23 7.27 -9.16
C ALA A 105 9.17 8.24 -9.91
N LYS A 106 10.01 7.73 -10.82
CA LYS A 106 10.96 8.56 -11.58
C LYS A 106 10.25 9.57 -12.47
N ARG A 107 9.19 9.18 -13.17
CA ARG A 107 8.41 10.11 -14.01
C ARG A 107 7.75 11.21 -13.19
N ALA A 108 7.28 10.90 -11.97
CA ALA A 108 6.70 11.88 -11.06
C ALA A 108 7.77 12.73 -10.32
N GLY A 109 9.07 12.51 -10.56
CA GLY A 109 10.14 13.20 -9.84
C GLY A 109 10.16 12.86 -8.34
N LEU A 110 9.78 11.63 -7.98
CA LEU A 110 9.77 11.11 -6.63
C LEU A 110 10.93 10.14 -6.42
N ASP A 111 11.39 10.06 -5.17
CA ASP A 111 12.32 9.03 -4.76
C ASP A 111 11.64 7.64 -4.74
N VAL A 112 12.30 6.64 -5.30
CA VAL A 112 11.73 5.29 -5.43
C VAL A 112 11.57 4.63 -4.06
N SER A 113 12.52 4.85 -3.14
CA SER A 113 12.43 4.30 -1.78
C SER A 113 11.29 4.93 -0.98
N LEU A 114 11.01 6.22 -1.20
CA LEU A 114 9.84 6.90 -0.62
C LEU A 114 8.54 6.26 -1.10
N VAL A 115 8.38 6.04 -2.41
CA VAL A 115 7.19 5.41 -2.98
C VAL A 115 7.00 4.00 -2.44
N LEU A 116 8.07 3.19 -2.34
CA LEU A 116 8.00 1.86 -1.73
C LEU A 116 7.63 1.93 -0.23
N GLY A 117 8.12 2.94 0.49
CA GLY A 117 7.75 3.22 1.87
C GLY A 117 6.25 3.53 2.03
N VAL A 118 5.69 4.37 1.16
CA VAL A 118 4.25 4.66 1.11
C VAL A 118 3.46 3.38 0.84
N ILE A 119 3.83 2.60 -0.19
CA ILE A 119 3.15 1.33 -0.54
C ILE A 119 3.18 0.34 0.64
N GLN A 120 4.30 0.26 1.36
CA GLN A 120 4.41 -0.59 2.54
C GLN A 120 3.40 -0.18 3.63
N VAL A 121 3.28 1.11 3.93
CA VAL A 121 2.36 1.61 4.95
C VAL A 121 0.90 1.47 4.51
N GLU A 122 0.62 1.77 3.25
CA GLU A 122 -0.75 1.80 2.71
C GLU A 122 -1.33 0.41 2.52
N SER A 123 -0.59 -0.52 1.92
CA SER A 123 -1.13 -1.83 1.54
C SER A 123 -0.29 -3.01 1.98
N SER A 124 0.92 -2.76 2.50
CA SER A 124 1.94 -3.80 2.64
C SER A 124 2.10 -4.61 1.35
N PHE A 125 2.12 -3.91 0.21
CA PHE A 125 2.30 -4.48 -1.13
C PHE A 125 1.16 -5.39 -1.61
N ARG A 126 -0.08 -5.16 -1.13
CA ARG A 126 -1.26 -5.92 -1.56
C ARG A 126 -2.00 -5.21 -2.70
N LYS A 127 -1.95 -5.79 -3.90
CA LYS A 127 -2.62 -5.28 -5.12
C LYS A 127 -4.13 -5.08 -4.95
N TYR A 128 -4.79 -5.98 -4.22
CA TYR A 128 -6.25 -5.98 -4.05
C TYR A 128 -6.70 -5.44 -2.68
N ALA A 129 -5.85 -4.67 -1.99
CA ALA A 129 -6.24 -4.05 -0.72
C ALA A 129 -7.37 -3.04 -0.93
N VAL A 130 -8.41 -3.15 -0.10
CA VAL A 130 -9.48 -2.16 0.00
C VAL A 130 -9.64 -1.78 1.47
N SER A 131 -9.53 -0.50 1.79
CA SER A 131 -9.76 -0.03 3.16
C SER A 131 -11.25 0.10 3.48
N SER A 132 -11.59 0.27 4.76
CA SER A 132 -12.96 0.59 5.19
C SER A 132 -13.48 1.91 4.61
N ALA A 133 -12.59 2.87 4.32
CA ALA A 133 -12.93 4.12 3.66
C ALA A 133 -13.10 3.97 2.13
N GLY A 134 -12.81 2.79 1.56
CA GLY A 134 -12.92 2.50 0.14
C GLY A 134 -11.68 2.85 -0.69
N ALA A 135 -10.54 3.11 -0.06
CA ALA A 135 -9.27 3.33 -0.74
C ALA A 135 -8.75 2.02 -1.37
N ILE A 136 -8.19 2.06 -2.59
CA ILE A 136 -7.92 0.87 -3.40
C ILE A 136 -6.44 0.71 -3.74
N GLY A 137 -5.96 -0.53 -3.66
CA GLY A 137 -4.71 -1.00 -4.25
C GLY A 137 -3.44 -0.63 -3.48
N PHE A 138 -2.30 -0.66 -4.19
CA PHE A 138 -0.96 -0.54 -3.59
C PHE A 138 -0.76 0.75 -2.79
N MET A 139 -1.19 1.88 -3.36
CA MET A 139 -1.03 3.21 -2.77
C MET A 139 -2.33 3.75 -2.17
N GLN A 140 -3.34 2.88 -1.98
CA GLN A 140 -4.64 3.20 -1.39
C GLN A 140 -5.26 4.47 -2.00
N VAL A 141 -5.41 4.47 -3.32
CA VAL A 141 -5.99 5.59 -4.06
C VAL A 141 -7.50 5.61 -3.86
N MET A 142 -8.04 6.79 -3.53
CA MET A 142 -9.48 6.96 -3.38
C MET A 142 -10.22 6.97 -4.73
N PRO A 143 -11.38 6.29 -4.84
CA PRO A 143 -12.17 6.21 -6.07
C PRO A 143 -12.59 7.55 -6.70
N PHE A 144 -12.71 8.62 -5.90
CA PHE A 144 -13.12 9.92 -6.43
C PHE A 144 -12.13 10.50 -7.44
N TRP A 145 -10.84 10.17 -7.33
CA TRP A 145 -9.84 10.61 -8.30
C TRP A 145 -10.15 10.11 -9.71
N VAL A 146 -10.61 8.87 -9.85
CA VAL A 146 -10.97 8.29 -11.15
C VAL A 146 -12.20 8.99 -11.73
N ARG A 147 -13.20 9.32 -10.89
CA ARG A 147 -14.40 10.05 -11.32
C ARG A 147 -14.11 11.44 -11.87
N LEU A 148 -12.99 12.05 -11.47
CA LEU A 148 -12.62 13.39 -11.91
C LEU A 148 -11.95 13.43 -13.30
N ILE A 149 -11.46 12.30 -13.82
CA ILE A 149 -10.48 12.30 -14.94
C ILE A 149 -10.70 11.22 -16.02
N GLY A 150 -11.64 10.30 -15.80
CA GLY A 150 -11.91 9.17 -16.69
C GLY A 150 -13.39 8.81 -16.73
N ASP A 151 -13.69 7.58 -17.13
CA ASP A 151 -15.06 7.04 -17.20
C ASP A 151 -15.70 6.80 -15.81
N GLY A 152 -14.95 7.04 -14.73
CA GLY A 152 -15.41 6.88 -13.36
C GLY A 152 -15.39 5.45 -12.84
N ASN A 153 -14.85 4.48 -13.58
CA ASN A 153 -14.78 3.08 -13.15
C ASN A 153 -13.69 2.84 -12.09
N PRO A 154 -14.01 2.62 -10.80
CA PRO A 154 -12.99 2.47 -9.76
C PRO A 154 -12.20 1.16 -9.87
N HIS A 155 -12.68 0.16 -10.63
CA HIS A 155 -11.97 -1.12 -10.78
C HIS A 155 -10.62 -1.00 -11.48
N VAL A 156 -10.40 0.07 -12.26
CA VAL A 156 -9.10 0.37 -12.88
C VAL A 156 -8.00 0.54 -11.83
N LEU A 157 -8.33 0.93 -10.59
CA LEU A 157 -7.37 1.09 -9.50
C LEU A 157 -6.79 -0.24 -8.98
N PHE A 158 -7.33 -1.40 -9.40
CA PHE A 158 -6.69 -2.69 -9.15
C PHE A 158 -5.59 -3.01 -10.16
N GLN A 159 -5.46 -2.25 -11.25
CA GLN A 159 -4.37 -2.42 -12.20
C GLN A 159 -3.09 -1.77 -11.64
N THR A 160 -1.98 -2.51 -11.64
CA THR A 160 -0.70 -2.10 -11.03
C THR A 160 -0.25 -0.74 -11.54
N GLN A 161 -0.21 -0.60 -12.87
CA GLN A 161 0.20 0.61 -13.58
C GLN A 161 -0.65 1.82 -13.20
N VAL A 162 -1.98 1.69 -13.30
CA VAL A 162 -2.92 2.76 -13.00
C VAL A 162 -2.81 3.18 -11.53
N ASN A 163 -2.79 2.23 -10.60
CA ASN A 163 -2.71 2.54 -9.16
C ASN A 163 -1.43 3.30 -8.80
N LEU A 164 -0.28 2.82 -9.26
CA LEU A 164 1.02 3.42 -8.98
C LEU A 164 1.15 4.79 -9.67
N ARG A 165 0.61 4.94 -10.88
CA ARG A 165 0.55 6.22 -11.58
C ARG A 165 -0.27 7.26 -10.81
N PHE A 166 -1.46 6.89 -10.38
CA PHE A 166 -2.31 7.76 -9.57
C PHE A 166 -1.62 8.16 -8.27
N GLY A 167 -1.15 7.19 -7.49
CA GLY A 167 -0.52 7.47 -6.20
C GLY A 167 0.71 8.36 -6.34
N CYS A 168 1.58 8.11 -7.32
CA CYS A 168 2.77 8.94 -7.55
C CYS A 168 2.42 10.37 -7.98
N VAL A 169 1.46 10.54 -8.90
CA VAL A 169 1.04 11.87 -9.36
C VAL A 169 0.35 12.66 -8.25
N ILE A 170 -0.50 12.02 -7.43
CA ILE A 170 -1.13 12.66 -6.27
C ILE A 170 -0.09 13.07 -5.24
N LEU A 171 0.89 12.20 -4.93
CA LEU A 171 1.94 12.53 -3.98
C LEU A 171 2.83 13.68 -4.47
N ARG A 172 3.20 13.71 -5.76
CA ARG A 172 3.91 14.84 -6.36
C ARG A 172 3.10 16.13 -6.27
N HIS A 173 1.82 16.08 -6.61
CA HIS A 173 0.92 17.23 -6.52
C HIS A 173 0.89 17.82 -5.10
N TYR A 174 0.76 16.98 -4.07
CA TYR A 174 0.80 17.44 -2.69
C TYR A 174 2.17 17.96 -2.28
N LEU A 175 3.26 17.39 -2.79
CA LEU A 175 4.59 17.91 -2.56
C LEU A 175 4.77 19.32 -3.18
N ASP A 176 4.21 19.56 -4.36
CA ASP A 176 4.18 20.89 -4.97
C ASP A 176 3.37 21.89 -4.15
N MET A 177 2.16 21.50 -3.72
CA MET A 177 1.29 22.35 -2.89
C MET A 177 1.93 22.74 -1.55
N GLU A 178 2.67 21.81 -0.95
CA GLU A 178 3.39 22.04 0.31
C GLU A 178 4.80 22.59 0.08
N ARG A 179 5.12 23.07 -1.12
CA ARG A 179 6.40 23.73 -1.47
C ARG A 179 7.64 22.87 -1.15
N GLY A 180 7.53 21.57 -1.38
CA GLY A 180 8.60 20.60 -1.13
C GLY A 180 8.67 20.08 0.31
N ASP A 181 7.79 20.51 1.22
CA ASP A 181 7.72 19.97 2.57
C ASP A 181 7.13 18.55 2.54
N LEU A 182 8.00 17.55 2.60
CA LEU A 182 7.63 16.15 2.56
C LEU A 182 6.75 15.73 3.75
N PHE A 183 6.97 16.30 4.94
CA PHE A 183 6.18 15.98 6.11
C PHE A 183 4.72 16.42 5.91
N MET A 184 4.54 17.65 5.45
CA MET A 184 3.22 18.20 5.17
C MET A 184 2.54 17.48 3.99
N ALA A 185 3.30 17.13 2.96
CA ALA A 185 2.81 16.41 1.79
C ALA A 185 2.32 14.99 2.15
N LEU A 186 3.08 14.23 2.94
CA LEU A 186 2.67 12.91 3.42
C LEU A 186 1.45 12.99 4.34
N GLY A 187 1.42 13.97 5.24
CA GLY A 187 0.24 14.24 6.06
C GLY A 187 -0.99 14.53 5.20
N ARG A 188 -0.86 15.35 4.15
CA ARG A 188 -1.95 15.64 3.21
C ARG A 188 -2.35 14.40 2.39
N TYR A 189 -1.39 13.62 1.91
CA TYR A 189 -1.61 12.37 1.17
C TYR A 189 -2.54 11.43 1.92
N ASN A 190 -2.28 11.23 3.21
CA ASN A 190 -3.10 10.42 4.10
C ASN A 190 -4.38 11.13 4.59
N GLY A 191 -4.46 12.47 4.56
CA GLY A 191 -5.55 13.23 5.18
C GLY A 191 -5.34 13.54 6.68
N SER A 192 -4.11 13.43 7.18
CA SER A 192 -3.69 13.75 8.54
C SER A 192 -2.69 14.93 8.59
N ARG A 193 -2.82 15.89 7.66
CA ARG A 193 -1.91 17.05 7.50
C ARG A 193 -1.59 17.73 8.85
N GLY A 194 -0.29 17.92 9.11
CA GLY A 194 0.22 18.50 10.36
C GLY A 194 0.37 17.52 11.53
N LYS A 195 0.00 16.23 11.36
CA LYS A 195 0.23 15.17 12.36
C LYS A 195 1.42 14.29 11.94
N SER A 196 2.26 13.91 12.89
CA SER A 196 3.50 13.18 12.58
C SER A 196 3.31 11.68 12.38
N ALA A 197 2.24 11.09 12.93
CA ALA A 197 2.07 9.64 12.97
C ALA A 197 2.23 8.95 11.60
N TYR A 198 1.58 9.48 10.56
CA TYR A 198 1.69 8.90 9.21
C TYR A 198 3.04 9.19 8.53
N PRO A 199 3.53 10.45 8.46
CA PRO A 199 4.87 10.74 7.95
C PRO A 199 5.97 9.89 8.60
N ASP A 200 5.96 9.74 9.93
CA ASP A 200 6.96 8.96 10.66
C ASP A 200 6.94 7.48 10.29
N LEU A 201 5.75 6.91 10.04
CA LEU A 201 5.61 5.53 9.58
C LEU A 201 6.21 5.35 8.18
N VAL A 202 5.91 6.27 7.25
CA VAL A 202 6.41 6.22 5.88
C VAL A 202 7.92 6.39 5.85
N LEU A 203 8.48 7.38 6.55
CA LEU A 203 9.92 7.62 6.60
C LEU A 203 10.67 6.46 7.28
N ARG A 204 10.06 5.81 8.28
CA ARG A 204 10.62 4.59 8.87
C ARG A 204 10.61 3.43 7.87
N ALA A 205 9.53 3.26 7.11
CA ALA A 205 9.43 2.24 6.08
C ALA A 205 10.44 2.49 4.94
N GLN A 206 10.56 3.74 4.49
CA GLN A 206 11.49 4.17 3.42
C GLN A 206 12.93 3.69 3.68
N LYS A 207 13.41 3.74 4.92
CA LYS A 207 14.76 3.28 5.28
C LYS A 207 15.05 1.84 4.86
N GLN A 208 14.04 0.98 4.78
CA GLN A 208 14.19 -0.42 4.35
C GLN A 208 14.40 -0.56 2.83
N TRP A 209 14.05 0.50 2.08
CA TRP A 209 14.04 0.52 0.62
C TRP A 209 15.12 1.42 0.01
N LEU A 210 15.92 2.08 0.86
CA LEU A 210 17.09 2.82 0.39
C LEU A 210 18.04 1.89 -0.35
N TYR A 211 18.54 2.38 -1.47
CA TYR A 211 19.53 1.73 -2.30
C TYR A 211 20.57 2.77 -2.67
N GLU A 212 21.78 2.58 -2.18
CA GLU A 212 22.95 3.34 -2.57
C GLU A 212 23.75 2.43 -3.50
N PRO A 213 23.96 2.80 -4.77
CA PRO A 213 24.88 2.06 -5.62
C PRO A 213 26.26 2.14 -4.97
N GLU A 214 26.96 1.01 -4.86
CA GLU A 214 28.37 1.05 -4.45
C GLU A 214 29.12 1.98 -5.40
N SER A 215 29.76 3.02 -4.85
CA SER A 215 30.55 3.94 -5.63
C SER A 215 31.68 3.15 -6.31
N SER A 216 31.72 3.18 -7.64
CA SER A 216 32.85 2.73 -8.44
C SER A 216 34.12 3.36 -7.87
N SER A 217 34.92 2.56 -7.16
CA SER A 217 36.23 2.97 -6.63
C SER A 217 37.26 2.92 -7.75
#